data_AF-A0A936YAI7-F1
#
_entry.id   AF-A0A936YAI7-F1
#
_cell.length_a   1.000
_cell.length_b   1.000
_cell.length_c   1.000
_cell.angle_alpha   90.00
_cell.angle_beta   90.00
_cell.angle_gamma   90.00
#
_symmetry.space_group_name_H-M   'P 1'
#
loop_
_entity.id
_entity.type
_entity.pdbx_description
1 polymer ?
#
loop_
_entity_poly.entity_id
_entity_poly.type
_entity_poly.pdbx_seq_one_letter_code
_entity_poly.pdbx_strand_id
1 'polypeptide(L)'
;MLAKSNFTINTESAWTLCVVFCLVAVFLAVPEFSFAVDTENVMEKMLCKVRNTLVGPTGKVIATVGIFFLGIGLFLGKISWGIAIAVGLGIAAIFGADTIIKWASGTDVTGTNYDCSAFNATTTP
;
A
#
# COMPACT_ATOMS: atom_id res chain seq x y z
N MET A 1 -12.25 -35.33 14.87
CA MET A 1 -13.59 -35.03 14.33
C MET A 1 -13.39 -34.15 13.10
N LEU A 2 -13.46 -34.74 11.90
CA LEU A 2 -13.22 -34.05 10.64
C LEU A 2 -14.49 -33.33 10.21
N ALA A 3 -14.45 -32.00 10.18
CA ALA A 3 -15.52 -31.17 9.65
C ALA A 3 -15.63 -31.39 8.14
N LYS A 4 -16.66 -32.13 7.71
CA LYS A 4 -17.04 -32.31 6.32
C LYS A 4 -17.73 -31.02 5.84
N SER A 5 -16.96 -30.06 5.35
CA SER A 5 -17.51 -28.88 4.67
C SER A 5 -18.08 -29.31 3.31
N ASN A 6 -19.41 -29.44 3.24
CA ASN A 6 -20.13 -29.61 1.98
C ASN A 6 -20.10 -28.27 1.22
N PHE A 7 -19.06 -28.07 0.42
CA PHE A 7 -18.93 -26.90 -0.44
C PHE A 7 -19.66 -27.17 -1.77
N THR A 8 -20.88 -26.65 -1.92
CA THR A 8 -21.64 -26.72 -3.18
C THR A 8 -21.12 -25.65 -4.14
N ILE A 9 -20.27 -26.05 -5.10
CA ILE A 9 -19.72 -25.16 -6.11
C ILE A 9 -20.83 -24.80 -7.10
N ASN A 10 -21.27 -23.54 -7.05
CA ASN A 10 -22.24 -22.98 -7.98
C ASN A 10 -21.49 -22.32 -9.14
N THR A 11 -22.01 -22.35 -10.36
CA THR A 11 -21.31 -21.80 -11.55
C THR A 11 -21.02 -20.30 -11.42
N GLU A 12 -21.82 -19.53 -10.67
CA GLU A 12 -21.55 -18.12 -10.34
C GLU A 12 -20.48 -17.92 -9.25
N SER A 13 -20.39 -18.85 -8.27
CA SER A 13 -19.33 -18.81 -7.26
C SER A 13 -17.99 -19.34 -7.79
N ALA A 14 -18.01 -20.20 -8.81
CA ALA A 14 -16.83 -20.66 -9.53
C ALA A 14 -16.10 -19.52 -10.24
N TRP A 15 -16.82 -18.64 -10.96
CA TRP A 15 -16.21 -17.46 -11.61
C TRP A 15 -15.62 -16.49 -10.57
N THR A 16 -16.36 -16.19 -9.50
CA THR A 16 -15.86 -15.32 -8.43
C THR A 16 -14.59 -15.89 -7.79
N LEU A 17 -14.52 -17.21 -7.59
CA LEU A 17 -13.32 -17.90 -7.10
C LEU A 17 -12.15 -17.86 -8.08
N CYS A 18 -12.41 -18.00 -9.38
CA CYS A 18 -11.37 -17.86 -10.41
C CYS A 18 -10.79 -16.43 -10.45
N VAL A 19 -11.63 -15.39 -10.33
CA VAL A 19 -11.16 -14.00 -10.29
C VAL A 19 -10.32 -13.73 -9.04
N VAL A 20 -10.76 -14.23 -7.89
CA VAL A 20 -10.00 -14.11 -6.63
C VAL A 20 -8.65 -14.84 -6.72
N PHE A 21 -8.62 -16.03 -7.32
CA PHE A 21 -7.38 -16.78 -7.52
C PHE A 21 -6.41 -16.05 -8.47
N CYS A 22 -6.90 -15.48 -9.57
CA CYS A 22 -6.09 -14.65 -10.47
C CYS A 22 -5.55 -13.39 -9.77
N LEU A 23 -6.36 -12.73 -8.95
CA LEU A 23 -5.96 -11.54 -8.21
C LEU A 23 -4.86 -11.87 -7.18
N VAL A 24 -4.97 -13.01 -6.49
CA VAL A 24 -3.93 -13.51 -5.59
C VAL A 24 -2.66 -13.85 -6.35
N ALA A 25 -2.75 -14.52 -7.51
CA ALA A 25 -1.60 -14.85 -8.34
C ALA A 25 -0.86 -13.58 -8.83
N VAL A 26 -1.60 -12.53 -9.22
CA VAL A 26 -1.02 -11.23 -9.61
C VAL A 26 -0.31 -10.58 -8.42
N PHE A 27 -0.89 -10.61 -7.22
CA PHE A 27 -0.27 -10.07 -6.00
C PHE A 27 1.05 -10.76 -5.65
N LEU A 28 1.14 -12.08 -5.88
CA LEU A 28 2.34 -12.86 -5.63
C LEU A 28 3.44 -12.66 -6.68
N ALA A 29 3.11 -12.13 -7.87
CA ALA A 29 4.07 -11.82 -8.94
C ALA A 29 4.64 -10.39 -8.87
N VAL A 30 4.11 -9.52 -7.99
CA VAL A 30 4.65 -8.16 -7.75
C VAL A 30 6.11 -8.11 -7.24
N PRO A 31 6.65 -9.06 -6.43
CA PRO A 31 7.99 -8.90 -5.85
C PRO A 31 9.13 -9.03 -6.87
N GLU A 32 8.88 -9.48 -8.11
CA GLU A 32 9.92 -9.65 -9.14
C GLU A 32 10.46 -8.32 -9.73
N PHE A 33 9.85 -7.17 -9.40
CA PHE A 33 10.29 -5.85 -9.89
C PHE A 33 11.40 -5.18 -9.07
N SER A 34 12.01 -5.85 -8.09
CA SER A 34 13.01 -5.24 -7.21
C SER A 34 14.45 -5.62 -7.55
N PHE A 35 15.01 -5.03 -8.62
CA PHE A 35 16.46 -5.04 -8.88
C PHE A 35 17.13 -3.90 -8.10
N ALA A 36 17.90 -4.21 -7.06
CA ALA A 36 18.71 -3.25 -6.32
C ALA A 36 20.20 -3.38 -6.71
N VAL A 37 20.71 -2.38 -7.44
CA VAL A 37 22.13 -2.13 -7.73
C VAL A 37 22.59 -1.05 -6.76
N ASP A 38 23.37 -1.42 -5.74
CA ASP A 38 24.32 -0.59 -4.97
C ASP A 38 24.67 -1.32 -3.67
N THR A 39 25.89 -1.15 -3.13
CA THR A 39 26.46 -2.00 -2.06
C THR A 39 26.67 -1.27 -0.72
N GLU A 40 26.47 0.05 -0.64
CA GLU A 40 26.60 0.80 0.60
C GLU A 40 25.29 1.52 0.95
N ASN A 41 24.82 1.31 2.19
CA ASN A 41 23.55 1.87 2.72
C ASN A 41 22.31 1.53 1.87
N VAL A 42 22.35 0.40 1.17
CA VAL A 42 21.34 -0.12 0.24
C VAL A 42 19.94 -0.09 0.84
N MET A 43 19.84 -0.45 2.11
CA MET A 43 18.55 -0.60 2.77
C MET A 43 17.86 0.75 2.99
N GLU A 44 18.62 1.78 3.33
CA GLU A 44 18.09 3.15 3.48
C GLU A 44 17.65 3.73 2.12
N LYS A 45 18.40 3.48 1.03
CA LYS A 45 18.05 3.90 -0.35
C LYS A 45 16.76 3.25 -0.80
N MET A 46 16.64 1.95 -0.56
CA MET A 46 15.47 1.18 -0.97
C MET A 46 14.23 1.60 -0.18
N LEU A 47 14.33 1.75 1.14
CA LEU A 47 13.24 2.30 1.96
C LEU A 47 12.84 3.71 1.49
N CYS A 48 13.82 4.52 1.12
CA CYS A 48 13.57 5.88 0.67
C CYS A 48 12.92 5.98 -0.70
N LYS A 49 13.36 5.16 -1.65
CA LYS A 49 12.76 5.06 -2.97
C LYS A 49 11.33 4.52 -2.90
N VAL A 50 11.10 3.54 -2.02
CA VAL A 50 9.76 3.01 -1.74
C VAL A 50 8.87 4.09 -1.12
N ARG A 51 9.34 4.81 -0.08
CA ARG A 51 8.58 5.92 0.52
C ARG A 51 8.20 6.97 -0.52
N ASN A 52 9.17 7.45 -1.30
CA ASN A 52 8.94 8.49 -2.30
C ASN A 52 7.94 8.04 -3.37
N THR A 53 7.96 6.75 -3.74
CA THR A 53 7.01 6.19 -4.71
C THR A 53 5.60 6.04 -4.10
N LEU A 54 5.52 5.64 -2.83
CA LEU A 54 4.25 5.37 -2.14
C LEU A 54 3.52 6.65 -1.68
N VAL A 55 4.26 7.67 -1.22
CA VAL A 55 3.71 8.97 -0.76
C VAL A 55 3.67 10.00 -1.91
N GLY A 56 4.42 9.74 -2.98
CA GLY A 56 4.49 10.58 -4.17
C GLY A 56 3.20 10.63 -5.01
N PRO A 57 3.24 11.32 -6.17
CA PRO A 57 2.06 11.52 -7.02
C PRO A 57 1.41 10.20 -7.46
N THR A 58 2.22 9.16 -7.71
CA THR A 58 1.73 7.84 -8.11
C THR A 58 0.86 7.18 -7.04
N GLY A 59 1.30 7.17 -5.78
CA GLY A 59 0.54 6.58 -4.68
C GLY A 59 -0.77 7.33 -4.39
N LYS A 60 -0.78 8.66 -4.54
CA LYS A 60 -2.00 9.47 -4.41
C LYS A 60 -3.04 9.15 -5.48
N VAL A 61 -2.62 8.92 -6.73
CA VAL A 61 -3.54 8.50 -7.80
C VAL A 61 -4.16 7.14 -7.49
N ILE A 62 -3.37 6.16 -7.02
CA ILE A 62 -3.88 4.83 -6.66
C ILE A 62 -4.86 4.92 -5.48
N ALA A 63 -4.55 5.71 -4.46
CA ALA A 63 -5.46 5.94 -3.33
C ALA A 63 -6.81 6.54 -3.77
N THR A 64 -6.78 7.48 -4.72
CA THR A 64 -7.99 8.10 -5.27
C THR A 64 -8.87 7.09 -6.01
N VAL A 65 -8.27 6.20 -6.80
CA VAL A 65 -8.99 5.10 -7.48
C VAL A 65 -9.61 4.14 -6.46
N GLY A 66 -8.90 3.83 -5.37
CA GLY A 66 -9.43 3.00 -4.28
C GLY A 66 -10.67 3.60 -3.62
N ILE A 67 -10.66 4.91 -3.35
CA ILE A 67 -11.82 5.62 -2.79
C ILE A 67 -12.98 5.64 -3.80
N PHE A 68 -12.70 5.76 -5.10
CA PHE A 68 -13.73 5.74 -6.13
C PHE A 68 -14.52 4.41 -6.13
N PHE A 69 -13.81 3.27 -6.08
CA PHE A 69 -14.45 1.96 -5.95
C PHE A 69 -15.22 1.82 -4.63
N LEU A 70 -14.69 2.37 -3.53
CA LEU A 70 -15.39 2.39 -2.26
C LEU A 70 -16.69 3.20 -2.33
N GLY A 71 -16.69 4.32 -3.05
CA GLY A 71 -17.88 5.13 -3.31
C GLY A 71 -18.95 4.34 -4.08
N ILE A 72 -18.57 3.65 -5.16
CA ILE A 72 -19.48 2.79 -5.92
C ILE A 72 -20.03 1.67 -5.03
N GLY A 73 -19.17 1.01 -4.25
CA GLY A 73 -19.58 -0.07 -3.36
C GLY A 73 -20.55 0.36 -2.25
N LEU A 74 -20.49 1.63 -1.82
CA LEU A 74 -21.44 2.22 -0.88
C LEU A 74 -22.82 2.41 -1.52
N PHE A 75 -22.89 2.83 -2.79
CA PHE A 75 -24.15 2.98 -3.53
C PHE A 75 -24.86 1.66 -3.84
N LEU A 76 -24.13 0.55 -3.96
CA LEU A 76 -24.72 -0.78 -4.16
C LEU A 76 -25.31 -1.38 -2.86
N GLY A 77 -25.22 -0.67 -1.73
CA GLY A 77 -25.74 -1.14 -0.43
C GLY A 77 -25.00 -2.35 0.14
N LYS A 78 -23.87 -2.75 -0.47
CA LYS A 78 -23.07 -3.93 -0.10
C LYS A 78 -21.92 -3.60 0.87
N ILE A 79 -21.64 -2.32 1.13
CA ILE A 79 -20.56 -1.87 2.01
C ILE A 79 -21.14 -1.38 3.34
N SER A 80 -20.62 -1.92 4.46
CA SER A 80 -20.92 -1.46 5.81
C SER A 80 -20.09 -0.23 6.19
N TRP A 81 -20.62 0.59 7.11
CA TRP A 81 -19.90 1.73 7.68
C TRP A 81 -18.51 1.37 8.24
N GLY A 82 -18.33 0.12 8.69
CA GLY A 82 -17.05 -0.36 9.21
C GLY A 82 -15.94 -0.43 8.16
N ILE A 83 -16.24 -0.86 6.94
CA ILE A 83 -15.23 -0.93 5.86
C ILE A 83 -14.85 0.46 5.37
N ALA A 84 -15.79 1.40 5.32
CA ALA A 84 -15.51 2.78 4.95
C ALA A 84 -14.50 3.43 5.92
N ILE A 85 -14.68 3.23 7.22
CA ILE A 85 -13.77 3.75 8.25
C ILE A 85 -12.41 3.05 8.18
N ALA A 86 -12.37 1.73 8.00
CA ALA A 86 -11.13 0.98 7.91
C ALA A 86 -10.24 1.45 6.75
N VAL A 87 -10.84 1.69 5.57
CA VAL A 87 -10.11 2.16 4.39
C VAL A 87 -9.66 3.62 4.57
N GLY A 88 -10.53 4.49 5.09
CA GLY A 88 -10.17 5.88 5.37
C GLY A 88 -9.00 5.99 6.36
N LEU A 89 -9.01 5.19 7.42
CA LEU A 89 -7.94 5.15 8.41
C LEU A 89 -6.62 4.63 7.81
N GLY A 90 -6.67 3.61 6.95
CA GLY A 90 -5.49 3.09 6.27
C GLY A 90 -4.82 4.13 5.37
N ILE A 91 -5.61 4.86 4.58
CA ILE A 91 -5.11 5.95 3.72
C ILE A 91 -4.51 7.07 4.58
N ALA A 92 -5.20 7.47 5.65
CA ALA A 92 -4.71 8.50 6.58
C ALA A 92 -3.38 8.10 7.25
N ALA A 93 -3.22 6.82 7.62
CA ALA A 93 -1.99 6.33 8.23
C ALA A 93 -0.79 6.37 7.26
N ILE A 94 -0.99 6.03 5.99
CA ILE A 94 0.08 6.01 4.98
C ILE A 94 0.56 7.43 4.65
N PHE A 95 -0.35 8.36 4.37
CA PHE A 95 0.02 9.72 3.97
C PHE A 95 0.25 10.67 5.15
N GLY A 96 -0.21 10.29 6.35
CA GLY A 96 -0.01 11.05 7.59
C GLY A 96 1.25 10.69 8.36
N ALA A 97 2.04 9.71 7.90
CA ALA A 97 3.20 9.23 8.64
C ALA A 97 4.24 10.35 8.94
N ASP A 98 4.51 11.23 7.97
CA ASP A 98 5.52 12.29 8.14
C ASP A 98 5.14 13.30 9.23
N THR A 99 3.84 13.59 9.39
CA THR A 99 3.38 14.52 10.44
C THR A 99 3.49 13.89 11.83
N ILE A 100 3.24 12.59 11.95
CA ILE A 100 3.40 11.85 13.21
C ILE A 100 4.88 11.83 13.63
N ILE A 101 5.79 11.55 12.69
CA ILE A 101 7.24 11.50 12.97
C ILE A 101 7.78 12.90 13.31
N LYS A 102 7.28 13.96 12.66
CA LYS A 102 7.61 15.34 12.99
C LYS A 102 7.29 15.68 14.45
N TRP A 103 6.13 15.25 14.93
CA TRP A 103 5.70 15.52 16.30
C TRP A 103 6.47 14.66 17.31
N ALA A 104 6.77 13.42 16.96
CA ALA A 104 7.52 12.50 17.82
C ALA A 104 9.00 12.88 17.96
N SER A 105 9.62 13.39 16.90
CA SER A 105 11.05 13.76 16.90
C SER A 105 11.34 15.09 17.60
N GLY A 106 10.32 15.89 17.92
CA GLY A 106 10.48 17.14 18.67
C GLY A 106 11.35 18.20 17.98
N THR A 107 11.66 18.03 16.69
CA THR A 107 12.46 18.96 15.90
C THR A 107 11.60 19.61 14.83
N ASP A 108 11.60 20.94 14.78
CA ASP A 108 10.96 21.68 13.70
C ASP A 108 11.70 21.39 12.40
N VAL A 109 10.99 20.71 11.50
CA VAL A 109 11.40 20.28 10.15
C VAL A 109 11.80 21.48 9.30
N THR A 110 13.02 21.97 9.53
CA THR A 110 13.75 22.86 8.65
C THR A 110 15.13 22.25 8.45
N GLY A 111 15.17 21.05 7.83
CA GLY A 111 16.42 20.44 7.35
C GLY A 111 16.95 19.20 8.10
N THR A 112 16.12 18.42 8.81
CA THR A 112 16.58 17.16 9.43
C THR A 112 16.33 15.93 8.54
N ASN A 113 17.32 15.03 8.51
CA ASN A 113 17.56 13.90 7.59
C ASN A 113 16.52 12.75 7.55
N TYR A 114 15.26 12.96 7.96
CA TYR A 114 14.19 11.97 7.68
C TYR A 114 13.64 12.13 6.26
N ASP A 115 13.95 13.21 5.55
CA ASP A 115 13.75 13.25 4.12
C ASP A 115 14.83 12.41 3.45
N CYS A 116 14.38 11.56 2.54
CA CYS A 116 15.18 10.73 1.67
C CYS A 116 16.11 11.50 0.71
N SER A 117 16.20 12.82 0.88
CA SER A 117 17.03 13.76 0.14
C SER A 117 18.49 13.74 0.58
N ALA A 118 18.80 13.43 1.86
CA ALA A 118 20.17 13.40 2.37
C ALA A 118 20.99 12.21 1.85
N PHE A 119 20.32 11.09 1.53
CA PHE A 119 20.97 9.87 1.07
C PHE A 119 21.08 9.75 -0.47
N ASN A 120 20.42 10.65 -1.20
CA ASN A 120 20.53 10.77 -2.66
C ASN A 120 21.81 11.51 -3.09
N ALA A 121 22.58 12.09 -2.15
CA ALA A 121 23.78 12.87 -2.46
C ALA A 121 25.08 12.05 -2.50
N THR A 122 25.06 10.76 -2.12
CA THR A 122 26.27 9.91 -2.07
C THR A 122 26.44 8.98 -3.29
N THR A 123 25.65 9.17 -4.35
CA THR A 123 25.91 8.55 -5.67
C THR A 123 26.52 9.56 -6.62
N THR A 124 27.74 10.01 -6.33
CA THR A 124 28.67 10.40 -7.39
C THR A 124 29.85 9.44 -7.32
N PRO A 125 30.33 8.89 -8.43
CA PRO A 125 31.70 8.36 -8.45
C PRO A 125 32.70 9.46 -8.04
#